data_AF-A0A5B9FPC6-F1
#
_entry.id   AF-A0A5B9FPC6-F1
#
_cell.length_a   1.000
_cell.length_b   1.000
_cell.length_c   1.000
_cell.angle_alpha   90.00
_cell.angle_beta   90.00
_cell.angle_gamma   90.00
#
_symmetry.space_group_name_H-M   'P 1'
#
loop_
_entity.id
_entity.type
_entity.pdbx_description
1 polymer ?
#
loop_
_entity_poly.entity_id
_entity_poly.type
_entity_poly.pdbx_seq_one_letter_code
_entity_poly.pdbx_strand_id
1 'polypeptide(L)'
;MKILLILFSCVMIIVSCQNSHTNPNNVTIIRDTIFITDTVQKEVEKPAGGLNMTPIVPERDTVKAMVLKKEALQLLINKGNLLNAQYKIEESIMYNNKDVDSWYIYGNISQEMNKYEDALFAYKHAIELDPTHIDAIMKCAIVAGKTGDEFSACVYLHQACNLGDQKACEGVRKFCND
;
A
#
# COMPACT_ATOMS: atom_id res chain seq x y z
N MET A 1 -39.25 -57.06 18.43
CA MET A 1 -38.72 -58.02 19.43
C MET A 1 -37.62 -57.31 20.20
N LYS A 2 -37.89 -57.02 21.49
CA LYS A 2 -37.01 -56.72 22.64
C LYS A 2 -35.57 -56.24 22.36
N ILE A 3 -35.06 -55.09 22.85
CA ILE A 3 -34.75 -54.65 24.25
C ILE A 3 -33.35 -53.98 24.11
N LEU A 4 -33.22 -52.67 24.38
CA LEU A 4 -32.65 -52.10 25.62
C LEU A 4 -31.10 -52.16 25.68
N LEU A 5 -30.45 -50.99 25.78
CA LEU A 5 -29.21 -50.70 26.54
C LEU A 5 -28.88 -49.21 26.33
N ILE A 6 -29.49 -48.31 27.11
CA ILE A 6 -29.03 -47.75 28.40
C ILE A 6 -28.16 -46.49 28.19
N LEU A 7 -28.80 -45.37 28.51
CA LEU A 7 -28.25 -44.10 28.98
C LEU A 7 -27.27 -44.33 30.15
N PHE A 8 -26.16 -43.60 30.24
CA PHE A 8 -25.63 -42.93 31.45
C PHE A 8 -24.12 -42.65 31.33
N SER A 9 -23.76 -41.38 31.19
CA SER A 9 -22.76 -40.68 32.02
C SER A 9 -22.59 -39.28 31.43
N CYS A 10 -23.40 -38.34 31.91
CA CYS A 10 -22.98 -37.38 32.93
C CYS A 10 -22.05 -36.31 32.37
N VAL A 11 -22.70 -35.25 31.90
CA VAL A 11 -22.32 -33.85 32.09
C VAL A 11 -21.28 -33.68 33.20
N MET A 12 -20.10 -33.18 32.84
CA MET A 12 -19.22 -32.44 33.74
C MET A 12 -18.75 -31.14 33.09
N ILE A 13 -19.34 -30.05 33.58
CA ILE A 13 -18.65 -28.84 34.06
C ILE A 13 -17.97 -27.93 33.00
N ILE A 14 -18.70 -26.85 32.68
CA ILE A 14 -18.35 -25.43 32.92
C ILE A 14 -16.92 -24.97 32.53
N VAL A 15 -16.90 -24.11 31.52
CA VAL A 15 -16.08 -22.88 31.36
C VAL A 15 -14.60 -22.93 31.76
N SER A 16 -13.71 -22.82 30.76
CA SER A 16 -12.54 -21.93 30.86
C SER A 16 -11.98 -21.64 29.46
N CYS A 17 -11.89 -20.36 29.12
CA CYS A 17 -11.00 -19.87 28.06
C CYS A 17 -9.55 -20.23 28.39
N GLN A 18 -8.80 -20.78 27.43
CA GLN A 18 -7.38 -20.46 27.19
C GLN A 18 -6.86 -21.11 25.89
N ASN A 19 -6.31 -20.24 25.04
CA ASN A 19 -5.40 -20.44 23.90
C ASN A 19 -4.67 -21.79 23.81
N SER A 20 -4.65 -22.37 22.61
CA SER A 20 -3.39 -22.69 21.92
C SER A 20 -3.65 -22.95 20.43
N HIS A 21 -3.04 -22.09 19.60
CA HIS A 21 -2.99 -22.22 18.16
C HIS A 21 -2.19 -23.47 17.78
N THR A 22 -2.78 -24.38 16.98
CA THR A 22 -2.02 -25.33 16.18
C THR A 22 -2.11 -24.95 14.71
N ASN A 23 -0.90 -24.70 14.19
CA ASN A 23 -0.47 -24.15 12.91
C ASN A 23 -0.73 -25.09 11.72
N PRO A 24 -1.31 -24.63 10.59
CA PRO A 24 -1.45 -25.45 9.38
C PRO A 24 -0.37 -25.09 8.34
N ASN A 25 0.90 -25.34 8.63
CA ASN A 25 2.00 -25.25 7.64
C ASN A 25 2.83 -26.53 7.63
N ASN A 26 2.24 -27.65 7.22
CA ASN A 26 3.02 -28.83 6.84
C ASN A 26 2.64 -29.23 5.41
N VAL A 27 3.42 -28.74 4.44
CA VAL A 27 3.34 -29.12 3.04
C VAL A 27 4.25 -30.33 2.84
N THR A 28 3.66 -31.49 2.58
CA THR A 28 4.39 -32.68 2.12
C THR A 28 4.47 -32.64 0.59
N ILE A 29 5.67 -32.51 0.04
CA ILE A 29 5.91 -32.54 -1.40
C ILE A 29 5.93 -33.99 -1.88
N ILE A 30 5.00 -34.37 -2.76
CA ILE A 30 5.11 -35.56 -3.60
C ILE A 30 4.96 -35.12 -5.05
N ARG A 31 5.96 -35.50 -5.87
CA ARG A 31 6.08 -35.14 -7.28
C ARG A 31 4.98 -35.79 -8.11
N ASP A 32 4.60 -35.05 -9.14
CA ASP A 32 3.84 -35.43 -10.34
C ASP A 32 2.32 -35.20 -10.30
N THR A 33 1.91 -34.35 -11.24
CA THR A 33 0.55 -34.06 -11.75
C THR A 33 -0.18 -32.87 -11.14
N ILE A 34 -0.13 -31.76 -11.88
CA ILE A 34 -0.93 -30.55 -11.66
C ILE A 34 -2.38 -30.84 -12.07
N PHE A 35 -3.31 -30.65 -11.13
CA PHE A 35 -4.70 -30.31 -11.43
C PHE A 35 -5.07 -29.08 -10.61
N ILE A 36 -5.41 -28.00 -11.30
CA ILE A 36 -5.93 -26.77 -10.69
C ILE A 36 -7.38 -27.04 -10.30
N THR A 37 -7.65 -27.10 -9.00
CA THR A 37 -8.84 -26.50 -8.38
C THR A 37 -8.56 -26.43 -6.89
N ASP A 38 -8.20 -25.28 -6.36
CA ASP A 38 -8.51 -25.03 -4.96
C ASP A 38 -8.83 -23.57 -4.67
N THR A 39 -10.11 -23.40 -4.41
CA THR A 39 -10.71 -22.40 -3.53
C THR A 39 -9.84 -22.15 -2.31
N VAL A 40 -9.12 -21.03 -2.30
CA VAL A 40 -8.68 -20.40 -1.05
C VAL A 40 -9.43 -19.07 -0.96
N GLN A 41 -10.52 -19.09 -0.20
CA GLN A 41 -11.02 -17.89 0.47
C GLN A 41 -9.88 -17.37 1.35
N LYS A 42 -9.11 -16.42 0.82
CA LYS A 42 -8.33 -15.52 1.65
C LYS A 42 -9.27 -14.37 1.96
N GLU A 43 -9.86 -14.39 3.14
CA GLU A 43 -10.44 -13.19 3.75
C GLU A 43 -9.30 -12.17 3.87
N VAL A 44 -9.20 -11.30 2.87
CA VAL A 44 -8.45 -10.06 2.98
C VAL A 44 -9.47 -9.04 3.43
N GLU A 45 -9.37 -8.65 4.70
CA GLU A 45 -10.04 -7.49 5.23
C GLU A 45 -9.85 -6.32 4.26
N LYS A 46 -10.93 -5.82 3.65
CA LYS A 46 -10.91 -4.53 2.94
C LYS A 46 -11.03 -3.43 3.98
N PRO A 47 -10.30 -2.31 3.82
CA PRO A 47 -11.05 -1.10 3.52
C PRO A 47 -10.35 -0.09 2.57
N ALA A 48 -11.20 0.61 1.80
CA ALA A 48 -11.05 1.97 1.28
C ALA A 48 -9.82 2.36 0.42
N GLY A 49 -9.70 1.76 -0.77
CA GLY A 49 -9.27 2.50 -1.98
C GLY A 49 -7.79 2.82 -2.12
N GLY A 50 -6.97 1.77 -2.34
CA GLY A 50 -5.62 1.83 -2.88
C GLY A 50 -5.40 0.72 -3.92
N LEU A 51 -4.53 0.98 -4.91
CA LEU A 51 -4.22 0.10 -6.05
C LEU A 51 -3.96 -1.36 -5.65
N ASN A 52 -4.90 -2.25 -5.96
CA ASN A 52 -4.69 -3.70 -5.90
C ASN A 52 -4.08 -4.16 -7.24
N MET A 53 -2.76 -4.04 -7.37
CA MET A 53 -2.05 -4.40 -8.59
C MET A 53 -1.91 -5.92 -8.73
N THR A 54 -2.76 -6.54 -9.54
CA THR A 54 -2.43 -7.50 -10.64
C THR A 54 -3.73 -8.02 -11.28
N PRO A 55 -3.78 -8.30 -12.59
CA PRO A 55 -2.67 -8.55 -13.51
C PRO A 55 -2.51 -7.53 -14.67
N ILE A 56 -1.24 -7.18 -14.92
CA ILE A 56 -0.59 -6.78 -16.18
C ILE A 56 -1.54 -6.44 -17.34
N VAL A 57 -1.73 -5.14 -17.61
CA VAL A 57 -2.32 -4.61 -18.86
C VAL A 57 -1.33 -4.87 -20.01
N PRO A 58 -1.80 -5.23 -21.23
CA PRO A 58 -0.94 -5.73 -22.28
C PRO A 58 -0.14 -4.57 -22.88
N GLU A 59 1.19 -4.70 -22.83
CA GLU A 59 2.15 -3.76 -23.42
C GLU A 59 2.16 -2.34 -22.78
N ARG A 60 3.37 -1.78 -22.65
CA ARG A 60 3.57 -0.45 -22.08
C ARG A 60 3.08 0.62 -23.06
N ASP A 61 1.81 1.02 -22.97
CA ASP A 61 1.28 2.15 -23.74
C ASP A 61 1.64 3.49 -23.08
N THR A 62 2.86 3.97 -23.38
CA THR A 62 3.38 5.22 -22.85
C THR A 62 2.61 6.46 -23.31
N VAL A 63 1.96 6.41 -24.49
CA VAL A 63 1.19 7.55 -25.02
C VAL A 63 -0.12 7.67 -24.23
N LYS A 64 -0.82 6.55 -24.04
CA LYS A 64 -2.05 6.53 -23.24
C LYS A 64 -1.77 6.92 -21.79
N ALA A 65 -0.69 6.41 -21.19
CA ALA A 65 -0.26 6.81 -19.86
C ALA A 65 -0.03 8.33 -19.78
N MET A 66 0.67 8.93 -20.75
CA MET A 66 0.93 10.37 -20.77
C MET A 66 -0.36 11.20 -20.86
N VAL A 67 -1.34 10.78 -21.68
CA VAL A 67 -2.64 11.46 -21.79
C VAL A 67 -3.39 11.40 -20.45
N LEU A 68 -3.48 10.22 -19.85
CA LEU A 68 -4.17 10.01 -18.57
C LEU A 68 -3.50 10.80 -17.44
N LYS A 69 -2.16 10.82 -17.37
CA LYS A 69 -1.39 11.63 -16.43
C LYS A 69 -1.74 13.11 -16.56
N LYS A 70 -1.83 13.63 -17.79
CA LYS A 70 -2.18 15.03 -18.05
C LYS A 70 -3.61 15.36 -17.62
N GLU A 71 -4.56 14.47 -17.89
CA GLU A 71 -5.95 14.61 -17.43
C GLU A 71 -6.04 14.65 -15.90
N ALA A 72 -5.33 13.75 -15.22
CA ALA A 72 -5.28 13.71 -13.76
C ALA A 72 -4.73 15.03 -13.17
N LEU A 73 -3.66 15.57 -13.75
CA LEU A 73 -3.07 16.84 -13.31
C LEU A 73 -4.05 18.02 -13.50
N GLN A 74 -4.76 18.06 -14.63
CA GLN A 74 -5.76 19.10 -14.88
C GLN A 74 -6.91 19.06 -13.85
N LEU A 75 -7.37 17.85 -13.50
CA LEU A 75 -8.40 17.65 -12.49
C LEU A 75 -7.92 18.05 -11.09
N LEU A 76 -6.66 17.74 -10.76
CA LEU A 76 -6.03 18.13 -9.51
C LEU A 76 -5.93 19.66 -9.38
N ILE A 77 -5.47 20.36 -10.42
CA ILE A 77 -5.37 21.84 -10.45
C ILE A 77 -6.75 22.48 -10.24
N ASN A 78 -7.78 21.93 -10.88
CA ASN A 78 -9.13 22.48 -10.80
C ASN A 78 -9.81 22.20 -9.45
N LYS A 79 -9.18 21.44 -8.54
CA LYS A 79 -9.63 21.06 -7.17
C LYS A 79 -11.03 20.47 -7.03
N GLY A 80 -11.80 20.39 -8.12
CA GLY A 80 -13.23 20.06 -8.10
C GLY A 80 -13.53 18.57 -8.11
N ASN A 81 -12.55 17.69 -8.38
CA ASN A 81 -12.79 16.25 -8.39
C ASN A 81 -11.51 15.42 -8.17
N LEU A 82 -11.08 15.31 -6.92
CA LEU A 82 -9.93 14.47 -6.52
C LEU A 82 -10.16 12.98 -6.82
N LEU A 83 -11.41 12.50 -6.77
CA LEU A 83 -11.74 11.10 -7.09
C LEU A 83 -11.49 10.78 -8.57
N ASN A 84 -11.92 11.66 -9.49
CA ASN A 84 -11.64 11.48 -10.92
C ASN A 84 -10.14 11.60 -11.20
N ALA A 85 -9.44 12.51 -10.51
CA ALA A 85 -7.99 12.61 -10.62
C ALA A 85 -7.30 11.31 -10.18
N GLN A 86 -7.74 10.73 -9.05
CA GLN A 86 -7.26 9.45 -8.55
C GLN A 86 -7.48 8.34 -9.59
N TYR A 87 -8.69 8.20 -10.13
CA TYR A 87 -9.00 7.18 -11.13
C TYR A 87 -8.09 7.29 -12.37
N LYS A 88 -7.89 8.51 -12.86
CA LYS A 88 -7.06 8.76 -14.06
C LYS A 88 -5.59 8.46 -13.83
N ILE A 89 -5.05 8.81 -12.66
CA ILE A 89 -3.64 8.54 -12.38
C ILE A 89 -3.40 7.05 -12.12
N GLU A 90 -4.34 6.35 -11.48
CA GLU A 90 -4.29 4.89 -11.31
C GLU A 90 -4.29 4.19 -12.66
N GLU A 91 -5.17 4.58 -13.58
CA GLU A 91 -5.19 4.06 -14.95
C GLU A 91 -3.85 4.36 -15.67
N SER A 92 -3.28 5.57 -15.51
CA SER A 92 -1.97 5.92 -16.06
C SER A 92 -0.86 4.98 -15.58
N ILE A 93 -0.84 4.68 -14.28
CA ILE A 93 0.15 3.77 -13.66
C ILE A 93 -0.01 2.35 -14.22
N MET A 94 -1.24 1.91 -14.48
CA MET A 94 -1.49 0.60 -15.09
C MET A 94 -0.88 0.48 -16.50
N TYR A 95 -0.87 1.55 -17.30
CA TYR A 95 -0.25 1.56 -18.63
C TYR A 95 1.27 1.80 -18.59
N ASN A 96 1.78 2.52 -17.60
CA ASN A 96 3.21 2.76 -17.43
C ASN A 96 3.60 2.89 -15.95
N ASN A 97 3.82 1.75 -15.30
CA ASN A 97 4.19 1.69 -13.89
C ASN A 97 5.65 2.12 -13.59
N LYS A 98 6.43 2.46 -14.61
CA LYS A 98 7.80 2.99 -14.48
C LYS A 98 7.87 4.50 -14.62
N ASP A 99 6.73 5.19 -14.73
CA ASP A 99 6.71 6.65 -14.79
C ASP A 99 6.76 7.25 -13.38
N VAL A 100 7.88 7.90 -13.06
CA VAL A 100 8.12 8.50 -11.74
C VAL A 100 7.07 9.57 -11.44
N ASP A 101 6.76 10.42 -12.43
CA ASP A 101 5.77 11.48 -12.28
C ASP A 101 4.39 10.93 -11.94
N SER A 102 3.98 9.81 -12.54
CA SER A 102 2.66 9.22 -12.27
C SER A 102 2.52 8.79 -10.82
N TRP A 103 3.56 8.16 -10.26
CA TRP A 103 3.59 7.79 -8.85
C TRP A 103 3.63 9.01 -7.94
N TYR A 104 4.43 10.04 -8.28
CA TYR A 104 4.46 11.29 -7.54
C TYR A 104 3.11 12.03 -7.55
N ILE A 105 2.42 12.09 -8.69
CA ILE A 105 1.09 12.70 -8.83
C ILE A 105 0.05 11.90 -8.04
N TYR A 106 0.10 10.56 -8.07
CA TYR A 106 -0.78 9.73 -7.24
C TYR A 106 -0.58 10.02 -5.76
N GLY A 107 0.67 10.16 -5.30
CA GLY A 107 0.97 10.58 -3.94
C GLY A 107 0.39 11.94 -3.58
N ASN A 108 0.50 12.93 -4.47
CA ASN A 108 -0.09 14.26 -4.24
C ASN A 108 -1.62 14.20 -4.15
N ILE A 109 -2.28 13.46 -5.04
CA ILE A 109 -3.74 13.29 -5.02
C ILE A 109 -4.17 12.61 -3.71
N SER A 110 -3.52 11.51 -3.32
CA SER A 110 -3.80 10.79 -2.08
C SER A 110 -3.58 11.67 -0.85
N GLN A 111 -2.52 12.48 -0.84
CA GLN A 111 -2.26 13.43 0.24
C GLN A 111 -3.34 14.51 0.34
N GLU A 112 -3.79 15.09 -0.78
CA GLU A 112 -4.90 16.06 -0.79
C GLU A 112 -6.23 15.43 -0.33
N MET A 113 -6.38 14.13 -0.52
CA MET A 113 -7.50 13.35 0.01
C MET A 113 -7.32 12.90 1.47
N ASN A 114 -6.23 13.28 2.14
CA ASN A 114 -5.84 12.84 3.49
C ASN A 114 -5.65 11.32 3.63
N LYS A 115 -5.39 10.61 2.53
CA LYS A 115 -5.00 9.19 2.51
C LYS A 115 -3.49 9.08 2.64
N TYR A 116 -2.98 9.23 3.85
CA TYR A 116 -1.54 9.38 4.08
C TYR A 116 -0.75 8.10 3.80
N GLU A 117 -1.34 6.94 4.06
CA GLU A 117 -0.73 5.63 3.78
C GLU A 117 -0.52 5.44 2.27
N ASP A 118 -1.55 5.71 1.47
CA ASP A 118 -1.47 5.66 0.00
C ASP A 118 -0.48 6.68 -0.55
N ALA A 119 -0.44 7.88 0.05
CA ALA A 119 0.50 8.92 -0.34
C ALA A 119 1.95 8.47 -0.12
N LEU A 120 2.26 7.94 1.07
CA LEU A 120 3.58 7.41 1.39
C LEU A 120 3.96 6.25 0.47
N PHE A 121 3.03 5.32 0.20
CA PHE A 121 3.27 4.22 -0.73
C PHE A 121 3.65 4.74 -2.12
N ALA A 122 2.89 5.69 -2.65
CA ALA A 122 3.11 6.26 -3.97
C ALA A 122 4.45 7.02 -4.07
N TYR A 123 4.76 7.87 -3.08
CA TYR A 123 6.01 8.60 -3.05
C TYR A 123 7.22 7.67 -2.89
N LYS A 124 7.12 6.62 -2.07
CA LYS A 124 8.19 5.61 -1.96
C LYS A 124 8.44 4.91 -3.28
N HIS A 125 7.41 4.53 -4.03
CA HIS A 125 7.58 3.98 -5.38
C HIS A 125 8.23 4.97 -6.35
N ALA A 126 7.89 6.26 -6.28
CA ALA A 126 8.59 7.28 -7.07
C ALA A 126 10.10 7.32 -6.72
N ILE A 127 10.45 7.24 -5.43
CA ILE A 127 11.85 7.21 -4.95
C ILE A 127 12.57 5.92 -5.36
N GLU A 128 11.88 4.78 -5.39
CA GLU A 128 12.46 3.51 -5.87
C GLU A 128 12.83 3.57 -7.35
N LEU A 129 12.03 4.25 -8.16
CA LEU A 129 12.27 4.45 -9.59
C LEU A 129 13.33 5.54 -9.87
N ASP A 130 13.31 6.62 -9.08
CA ASP A 130 14.31 7.69 -9.09
C ASP A 130 14.72 8.07 -7.65
N PRO A 131 15.83 7.50 -7.15
CA PRO A 131 16.34 7.80 -5.81
C PRO A 131 16.78 9.25 -5.59
N THR A 132 16.87 10.05 -6.66
CA THR A 132 17.28 11.46 -6.61
C THR A 132 16.10 12.43 -6.71
N HIS A 133 14.86 11.93 -6.75
CA HIS A 133 13.66 12.76 -6.84
C HIS A 133 13.37 13.50 -5.53
N ILE A 134 14.07 14.61 -5.30
CA ILE A 134 14.03 15.42 -4.07
C ILE A 134 12.60 15.75 -3.65
N ASP A 135 11.72 16.12 -4.58
CA ASP A 135 10.33 16.48 -4.26
C ASP A 135 9.55 15.31 -3.63
N ALA A 136 9.74 14.07 -4.11
CA ALA A 136 9.06 12.91 -3.56
C ALA A 136 9.59 12.56 -2.16
N ILE A 137 10.91 12.67 -1.98
CA ILE A 137 11.57 12.51 -0.67
C ILE A 137 11.03 13.54 0.34
N MET A 138 10.93 14.81 -0.08
CA MET A 138 10.39 15.87 0.75
C MET A 138 8.91 15.66 1.08
N LYS A 139 8.11 15.15 0.14
CA LYS A 139 6.72 14.77 0.43
C LYS A 139 6.64 13.62 1.44
N CYS A 140 7.50 12.61 1.35
CA CYS A 140 7.60 11.56 2.37
C CYS A 140 7.91 12.15 3.75
N ALA A 141 8.89 13.04 3.87
CA ALA A 141 9.22 13.71 5.13
C ALA A 141 8.01 14.47 5.72
N ILE A 142 7.31 15.23 4.87
CA ILE A 142 6.14 16.01 5.29
C ILE A 142 4.99 15.10 5.74
N VAL A 143 4.69 14.05 4.97
CA VAL A 143 3.59 13.13 5.32
C VAL A 143 3.94 12.34 6.60
N ALA A 144 5.16 11.83 6.72
CA ALA A 144 5.62 11.14 7.93
C ALA A 144 5.52 12.03 9.18
N GLY A 145 5.94 13.30 9.08
CA GLY A 145 5.80 14.26 10.17
C GLY A 145 4.34 14.54 10.54
N LYS A 146 3.43 14.60 9.54
CA LYS A 146 1.98 14.77 9.79
C LYS A 146 1.35 13.55 10.46
N THR A 147 1.82 12.35 10.15
CA THR A 147 1.34 11.10 10.78
C THR A 147 2.01 10.82 12.13
N GLY A 148 2.90 11.70 12.59
CA GLY A 148 3.62 11.55 13.86
C GLY A 148 4.81 10.57 13.82
N ASP A 149 5.21 10.11 12.63
CA ASP A 149 6.40 9.29 12.45
C ASP A 149 7.63 10.20 12.28
N GLU A 150 8.04 10.80 13.39
CA GLU A 150 9.17 11.74 13.46
C GLU A 150 10.48 11.08 13.01
N PHE A 151 10.67 9.80 13.32
CA PHE A 151 11.86 9.05 12.94
C PHE A 151 11.98 8.96 11.41
N SER A 152 10.94 8.46 10.73
CA SER A 152 10.94 8.39 9.26
C SER A 152 11.04 9.77 8.63
N ALA A 153 10.38 10.79 9.22
CA ALA A 153 10.48 12.16 8.74
C ALA A 153 11.94 12.65 8.71
N CYS A 154 12.69 12.41 9.79
CA CYS A 154 14.11 12.75 9.86
C CYS A 154 14.96 11.99 8.84
N VAL A 155 14.72 10.69 8.66
CA VAL A 155 15.42 9.89 7.63
C VAL A 155 15.27 10.52 6.25
N TYR A 156 14.05 10.88 5.86
CA TYR A 156 13.80 11.52 4.56
C TYR A 156 14.38 12.93 4.46
N LEU A 157 14.35 13.72 5.55
CA LEU A 157 14.98 15.04 5.59
C LEU A 157 16.50 14.95 5.41
N HIS A 158 17.18 14.01 6.07
CA HIS A 158 18.61 13.77 5.84
C HIS A 158 18.88 13.35 4.40
N GLN A 159 18.06 12.45 3.83
CA GLN A 159 18.21 12.02 2.45
C GLN A 159 18.13 13.20 1.47
N ALA A 160 17.09 14.04 1.58
CA ALA A 160 16.94 15.22 0.71
C ALA A 160 18.05 16.26 0.95
N CYS A 161 18.49 16.46 2.20
CA CYS A 161 19.61 17.34 2.52
C CYS A 161 20.92 16.86 1.88
N ASN A 162 21.20 15.56 1.92
CA ASN A 162 22.38 14.97 1.29
C ASN A 162 22.37 15.11 -0.25
N LEU A 163 21.19 15.24 -0.86
CA LEU A 163 21.02 15.55 -2.29
C LEU A 163 21.09 17.05 -2.60
N GLY A 164 21.28 17.90 -1.59
CA GLY A 164 21.47 19.34 -1.73
C GLY A 164 20.22 20.19 -1.50
N ASP A 165 19.10 19.62 -1.03
CA ASP A 165 17.93 20.43 -0.69
C ASP A 165 18.14 21.23 0.59
N GLN A 166 18.22 22.56 0.46
CA GLN A 166 18.49 23.44 1.59
C GLN A 166 17.35 23.40 2.64
N LYS A 167 16.09 23.31 2.20
CA LYS A 167 14.94 23.29 3.12
C LYS A 167 14.95 22.02 3.97
N ALA A 168 15.34 20.89 3.38
CA ALA A 168 15.53 19.64 4.09
C ALA A 168 16.62 19.78 5.15
N CYS A 169 17.77 20.36 4.82
CA CYS A 169 18.86 20.58 5.79
C CYS A 169 18.45 21.50 6.95
N GLU A 170 17.66 22.54 6.68
CA GLU A 170 17.07 23.39 7.73
C GLU A 170 16.08 22.60 8.59
N GLY A 171 15.28 21.73 7.96
CA GLY A 171 14.38 20.80 8.64
C GLY A 171 15.11 19.86 9.60
N VAL A 172 16.21 19.24 9.15
CA VAL A 172 17.07 18.38 9.99
C VAL A 172 17.48 19.12 11.26
N ARG A 173 18.12 20.29 11.12
CA ARG A 173 18.61 21.06 12.28
C ARG A 173 17.53 21.47 13.27
N LYS A 174 16.28 21.60 12.79
CA LYS A 174 15.17 22.09 13.59
C LYS A 174 14.39 20.98 14.27
N PHE A 175 14.24 19.84 13.61
CA PHE A 175 13.30 18.79 14.02
C PHE A 175 13.98 17.46 14.37
N CYS A 176 15.22 17.24 13.92
CA CYS A 176 15.95 16.01 14.20
C CYS A 176 16.90 16.24 15.37
N ASN A 177 16.76 15.42 16.41
CA ASN A 177 17.66 15.42 17.55
C ASN A 177 18.88 14.57 17.19
N ASP A 178 19.89 15.22 16.63
CA ASP A 178 21.20 14.62 16.37
C ASP A 178 22.14 14.75 17.59
#